data_AF-A0A6N3AHA5-F1
#
_entry.id   AF-A0A6N3AHA5-F1
#
_cell.length_a   1.000
_cell.length_b   1.000
_cell.length_c   1.000
_cell.angle_alpha   90.00
_cell.angle_beta   90.00
_cell.angle_gamma   90.00
#
_symmetry.space_group_name_H-M   'P 1'
#
loop_
_entity.id
_entity.type
_entity.pdbx_description
1 polymer ?
#
loop_
_entity_poly.entity_id
_entity_poly.type
_entity_poly.pdbx_seq_one_letter_code
_entity_poly.pdbx_strand_id
1 'polypeptide(L)'
;MKYGIDINNKNILDEIIEYLKEVGDFSVNLSEEDINYNRQINYGKVLRKKVLKANVTKIDLYFKIEFLDEISEILIYFSSGDKAKRIGNSIGNVLASKFVGINMKEGESLYVLKNINTLGIVLKFPKKIMEEVDLDIVKEILKIIKIINE
;
A
#
# COMPACT_ATOMS: atom_id res chain seq x y z
N MET A 1 7.92 -6.48 -12.36
CA MET A 1 7.61 -6.82 -10.95
C MET A 1 6.16 -7.25 -10.81
N LYS A 2 5.85 -8.10 -9.83
CA LYS A 2 4.51 -8.53 -9.45
C LYS A 2 4.10 -7.88 -8.13
N TYR A 3 3.10 -7.01 -8.17
CA TYR A 3 2.61 -6.24 -7.02
C TYR A 3 1.37 -6.89 -6.40
N GLY A 4 1.33 -7.01 -5.08
CA GLY A 4 0.09 -7.22 -4.33
C GLY A 4 -0.52 -5.87 -3.95
N ILE A 5 -1.62 -5.48 -4.60
CA ILE A 5 -2.24 -4.15 -4.42
C ILE A 5 -3.42 -4.24 -3.47
N ASP A 6 -3.42 -3.46 -2.40
CA ASP A 6 -4.47 -3.41 -1.37
C ASP A 6 -4.92 -1.96 -1.13
N ILE A 7 -5.99 -1.52 -1.77
CA ILE A 7 -6.40 -0.11 -1.78
C ILE A 7 -7.89 -0.01 -1.46
N ASN A 8 -8.24 0.83 -0.49
CA ASN A 8 -9.63 1.02 -0.04
C ASN A 8 -10.39 2.13 -0.80
N ASN A 9 -9.81 2.68 -1.86
CA ASN A 9 -10.44 3.59 -2.81
C ASN A 9 -10.46 2.94 -4.20
N LYS A 10 -11.67 2.70 -4.74
CA LYS A 10 -11.85 1.96 -5.99
C LYS A 10 -11.28 2.69 -7.21
N ASN A 11 -11.46 4.00 -7.31
CA ASN A 11 -10.98 4.78 -8.45
C ASN A 11 -9.44 4.70 -8.54
N ILE A 12 -8.76 4.92 -7.41
CA ILE A 12 -7.30 4.80 -7.32
C ILE A 12 -6.84 3.37 -7.61
N LEU A 13 -7.57 2.36 -7.14
CA LEU A 13 -7.26 0.95 -7.40
C LEU A 13 -7.31 0.63 -8.89
N ASP A 14 -8.40 0.98 -9.57
CA ASP A 14 -8.63 0.67 -10.97
C ASP A 14 -7.54 1.32 -11.85
N GLU A 15 -7.23 2.60 -11.58
CA GLU A 15 -6.18 3.35 -12.28
C GLU A 15 -4.78 2.77 -12.06
N ILE A 16 -4.46 2.31 -10.84
CA ILE A 16 -3.16 1.67 -10.56
C ILE A 16 -3.05 0.31 -11.25
N ILE A 17 -4.12 -0.48 -11.28
CA ILE A 17 -4.12 -1.76 -11.99
C ILE A 17 -3.88 -1.55 -13.49
N GLU A 18 -4.52 -0.54 -14.09
CA GLU A 18 -4.30 -0.17 -15.49
C GLU A 18 -2.86 0.30 -15.72
N TYR A 19 -2.36 1.22 -14.90
CA TYR A 19 -0.98 1.71 -14.98
C TYR A 19 0.04 0.57 -14.91
N LEU A 20 -0.10 -0.36 -13.95
CA LEU A 20 0.82 -1.49 -13.81
C LEU A 20 0.81 -2.38 -15.05
N LYS A 21 -0.36 -2.60 -15.65
CA LYS A 21 -0.49 -3.35 -16.89
C LYS A 21 0.22 -2.65 -18.06
N GLU A 22 0.09 -1.32 -18.18
CA GLU A 22 0.75 -0.53 -19.23
C GLU A 22 2.28 -0.61 -19.15
N VAL A 23 2.85 -0.61 -17.95
CA VAL A 23 4.31 -0.69 -17.74
C VAL A 23 4.85 -2.12 -17.74
N GLY A 24 4.04 -3.11 -18.12
CA GLY A 24 4.43 -4.52 -18.21
C GLY A 24 4.61 -5.21 -16.85
N ASP A 25 4.12 -4.61 -15.77
CA ASP A 25 4.11 -5.18 -14.44
C ASP A 25 2.83 -6.00 -14.19
N PHE A 26 2.89 -6.93 -13.25
CA PHE A 26 1.75 -7.77 -12.88
C PHE A 26 1.13 -7.27 -11.58
N SER A 27 -0.20 -7.30 -11.48
CA SER A 27 -0.91 -7.00 -10.24
C SER A 27 -1.71 -8.20 -9.74
N VAL A 28 -1.64 -8.43 -8.44
CA VAL A 28 -2.51 -9.34 -7.69
C VAL A 28 -3.38 -8.44 -6.83
N ASN A 29 -4.65 -8.31 -7.19
CA ASN A 29 -5.59 -7.51 -6.41
C ASN A 29 -5.86 -8.18 -5.06
N LEU A 30 -5.41 -7.53 -3.97
CA LEU A 30 -5.62 -7.91 -2.57
C LEU A 30 -6.65 -7.00 -1.88
N SER A 31 -7.08 -5.94 -2.55
CA SER A 31 -8.24 -5.13 -2.16
C SER A 31 -9.47 -6.03 -2.16
N GLU A 32 -10.29 -5.97 -1.11
CA GLU A 32 -11.56 -6.69 -1.11
C GLU A 32 -12.68 -5.77 -1.59
N GLU A 33 -13.48 -6.27 -2.54
CA GLU A 33 -14.72 -5.60 -3.02
C GLU A 33 -15.89 -5.75 -2.02
N ASP A 34 -15.76 -6.61 -1.01
CA ASP A 34 -16.89 -7.13 -0.21
C ASP A 34 -16.83 -6.77 1.28
N ILE A 35 -16.58 -5.51 1.62
CA ILE A 35 -17.00 -4.99 2.93
C ILE A 35 -18.46 -4.56 2.80
N ASN A 36 -19.36 -5.53 2.68
CA ASN A 36 -20.76 -5.30 3.03
C ASN A 36 -20.80 -5.09 4.55
N TYR A 37 -20.75 -3.82 4.97
CA TYR A 37 -20.72 -3.36 6.38
C TYR A 37 -21.85 -3.91 7.26
N ASN A 38 -22.84 -4.59 6.65
CA ASN A 38 -23.99 -5.20 7.31
C ASN A 38 -23.84 -6.69 7.67
N ARG A 39 -22.67 -7.31 7.46
CA ARG A 39 -22.37 -8.67 7.94
C ARG A 39 -21.20 -8.62 8.90
N GLN A 40 -21.28 -9.36 10.01
CA GLN A 40 -20.20 -9.53 10.98
C GLN A 40 -18.97 -10.17 10.30
N ILE A 41 -18.17 -9.36 9.61
CA ILE A 41 -16.93 -9.82 8.97
C ILE A 41 -15.88 -9.91 10.06
N ASN A 42 -15.37 -11.12 10.29
CA ASN A 42 -14.20 -11.32 11.12
C ASN A 42 -12.99 -10.71 10.41
N TYR A 43 -12.62 -9.48 10.80
CA TYR A 43 -11.50 -8.73 10.22
C TYR A 43 -10.19 -9.54 10.23
N GLY A 44 -9.94 -10.34 11.27
CA GLY A 44 -8.78 -11.23 11.33
C GLY A 44 -8.75 -12.28 10.20
N LYS A 45 -9.92 -12.80 9.80
CA LYS A 45 -10.03 -13.71 8.65
C LYS A 45 -9.68 -13.03 7.33
N VAL A 46 -10.10 -11.78 7.16
CA VAL A 46 -9.76 -10.97 5.96
C VAL A 46 -8.26 -10.74 5.88
N LEU A 47 -7.64 -10.27 6.97
CA LEU A 47 -6.19 -10.08 7.02
C LEU A 47 -5.42 -11.37 6.72
N ARG A 48 -5.85 -12.50 7.29
CA ARG A 48 -5.23 -13.81 7.01
C ARG A 48 -5.36 -14.21 5.55
N LYS A 49 -6.51 -13.99 4.91
CA LYS A 49 -6.72 -14.28 3.49
C LYS A 49 -5.80 -13.44 2.59
N LYS A 50 -5.61 -12.14 2.92
CA LYS A 50 -4.67 -11.26 2.20
C LYS A 50 -3.24 -11.78 2.28
N VAL A 51 -2.78 -12.14 3.47
CA VAL A 51 -1.45 -12.75 3.68
C VAL A 51 -1.28 -14.03 2.88
N LEU A 52 -2.25 -14.95 2.94
CA LEU A 52 -2.21 -16.21 2.19
C LEU A 52 -2.13 -15.95 0.69
N LYS A 53 -2.98 -15.06 0.15
CA LYS A 53 -2.99 -14.74 -1.27
C LYS A 53 -1.67 -14.10 -1.71
N ALA A 54 -1.13 -13.16 -0.94
CA ALA A 54 0.18 -12.55 -1.21
C ALA A 54 1.30 -13.60 -1.27
N ASN A 55 1.38 -14.48 -0.27
CA ASN A 55 2.45 -15.47 -0.18
C ASN A 55 2.32 -16.56 -1.27
N VAL A 56 1.11 -17.07 -1.53
CA VAL A 56 0.87 -18.11 -2.56
C VAL A 56 1.15 -17.58 -3.97
N THR A 57 0.79 -16.32 -4.25
CA THR A 57 1.00 -15.73 -5.58
C THR A 57 2.43 -15.26 -5.81
N LYS A 58 3.30 -15.31 -4.79
CA LYS A 58 4.71 -14.91 -4.85
C LYS A 58 4.86 -13.51 -5.46
N ILE A 59 4.25 -12.53 -4.81
CA ILE A 59 4.41 -11.11 -5.14
C ILE A 59 5.82 -10.63 -4.75
N ASP A 60 6.37 -9.73 -5.55
CA ASP A 60 7.67 -9.10 -5.31
C ASP A 60 7.54 -7.94 -4.31
N LEU A 61 6.34 -7.36 -4.20
CA LEU A 61 6.03 -6.25 -3.31
C LEU A 61 4.56 -6.28 -2.89
N TYR A 62 4.30 -6.08 -1.60
CA TYR A 62 2.98 -5.68 -1.10
C TYR A 62 2.86 -4.15 -1.00
N PHE A 63 1.85 -3.56 -1.62
CA PHE A 63 1.61 -2.12 -1.58
C PHE A 63 0.16 -1.83 -1.19
N LYS A 64 0.00 -1.12 -0.07
CA LYS A 64 -1.30 -0.75 0.49
C LYS A 64 -1.48 0.77 0.54
N ILE A 65 -2.66 1.25 0.15
CA ILE A 65 -3.11 2.62 0.39
C ILE A 65 -4.45 2.57 1.14
N GLU A 66 -4.52 3.30 2.25
CA GLU A 66 -5.71 3.33 3.09
C GLU A 66 -6.08 4.78 3.46
N PHE A 67 -7.30 5.19 3.11
CA PHE A 67 -7.89 6.45 3.56
C PHE A 67 -8.71 6.21 4.83
N LEU A 68 -8.39 6.92 5.92
CA LEU A 68 -8.98 6.71 7.24
C LEU A 68 -9.51 8.02 7.85
N ASP A 69 -10.67 7.95 8.49
CA ASP A 69 -11.31 9.10 9.15
C ASP A 69 -10.57 9.53 10.45
N GLU A 70 -10.00 8.59 11.20
CA GLU A 70 -9.44 8.82 12.56
C GLU A 70 -7.93 9.10 12.61
N ILE A 71 -7.34 9.61 11.53
CA ILE A 71 -5.92 10.00 11.51
C ILE A 71 -5.73 11.44 11.03
N SER A 72 -4.80 12.16 11.66
CA SER A 72 -4.47 13.55 11.34
C SER A 72 -3.25 13.71 10.44
N GLU A 73 -2.40 12.67 10.38
CA GLU A 73 -1.10 12.65 9.70
C GLU A 73 -1.08 11.52 8.66
N ILE A 74 -0.22 11.67 7.66
CA ILE A 74 0.11 10.60 6.72
C ILE A 74 1.07 9.64 7.42
N LEU A 75 0.74 8.35 7.43
CA LEU A 75 1.57 7.31 8.03
C LEU A 75 2.14 6.40 6.96
N ILE A 76 3.46 6.24 6.94
CA ILE A 76 4.17 5.31 6.08
C ILE A 76 4.70 4.18 6.96
N TYR A 77 4.18 2.96 6.73
CA TYR A 77 4.74 1.75 7.33
C TYR A 77 5.49 0.95 6.29
N PHE A 78 6.64 0.41 6.68
CA PHE A 78 7.47 -0.42 5.82
C PHE A 78 7.90 -1.70 6.54
N SER A 79 8.10 -2.79 5.80
CA SER A 79 8.69 -4.03 6.35
C SER A 79 10.06 -3.76 6.97
N SER A 80 10.51 -4.62 7.88
CA SER A 80 11.85 -4.51 8.47
C SER A 80 12.98 -4.58 7.44
N GLY A 81 14.07 -3.86 7.68
CA GLY A 81 15.32 -3.93 6.89
C GLY A 81 15.64 -2.69 6.07
N ASP A 82 16.93 -2.53 5.72
CA ASP A 82 17.47 -1.30 5.12
C ASP A 82 16.83 -0.96 3.77
N LYS A 83 16.55 -1.97 2.94
CA LYS A 83 15.92 -1.76 1.62
C LYS A 83 14.53 -1.13 1.77
N ALA A 84 13.72 -1.66 2.67
CA ALA A 84 12.37 -1.17 2.94
C ALA A 84 12.39 0.22 3.58
N LYS A 85 13.34 0.48 4.50
CA LYS A 85 13.57 1.80 5.08
C LYS A 85 13.96 2.84 4.03
N ARG A 86 14.85 2.50 3.09
CA ARG A 86 15.22 3.37 1.97
C ARG A 86 14.02 3.71 1.09
N ILE A 87 13.21 2.71 0.73
CA ILE A 87 11.96 2.92 -0.01
C ILE A 87 11.03 3.85 0.76
N GLY A 88 10.80 3.58 2.05
CA GLY A 88 9.96 4.41 2.92
C GLY A 88 10.42 5.87 2.96
N ASN A 89 11.74 6.10 3.08
CA ASN A 89 12.32 7.46 3.09
C ASN A 89 12.11 8.17 1.74
N SER A 90 12.34 7.48 0.63
CA SER A 90 12.12 8.05 -0.71
C SER A 90 10.66 8.41 -0.95
N ILE A 91 9.72 7.57 -0.49
CA ILE A 91 8.28 7.87 -0.54
C ILE A 91 7.96 9.07 0.36
N GLY A 92 8.52 9.11 1.57
CA GLY A 92 8.35 10.25 2.49
C GLY A 92 8.77 11.57 1.85
N ASN A 93 9.88 11.59 1.12
CA ASN A 93 10.35 12.79 0.40
C ASN A 93 9.39 13.23 -0.71
N VAL A 94 8.84 12.29 -1.50
CA VAL A 94 7.83 12.61 -2.53
C VAL A 94 6.60 13.23 -1.88
N LEU A 95 6.09 12.60 -0.83
CA LEU A 95 4.89 13.10 -0.14
C LEU A 95 5.14 14.44 0.56
N ALA A 96 6.34 14.68 1.10
CA ALA A 96 6.67 15.92 1.79
C ALA A 96 6.70 17.14 0.87
N SER A 97 6.78 16.94 -0.45
CA SER A 97 6.67 18.03 -1.42
C SER A 97 5.26 18.63 -1.52
N LYS A 98 4.23 17.87 -1.11
CA LYS A 98 2.81 18.26 -1.24
C LYS A 98 2.05 18.28 0.09
N PHE A 99 2.47 17.46 1.05
CA PHE A 99 1.74 17.25 2.29
C PHE A 99 2.59 17.57 3.53
N VAL A 100 1.92 18.03 4.58
CA VAL A 100 2.51 18.26 5.90
C VAL A 100 2.10 17.11 6.83
N GLY A 101 2.95 16.78 7.80
CA GLY A 101 2.65 15.78 8.82
C GLY A 101 2.78 14.36 8.29
N ILE A 102 3.99 13.98 7.90
CA ILE A 102 4.34 12.62 7.44
C ILE A 102 5.13 11.94 8.54
N ASN A 103 4.67 10.76 8.95
CA ASN A 103 5.30 9.97 9.98
C ASN A 103 5.65 8.58 9.44
N MET A 104 6.86 8.14 9.74
CA MET A 104 7.42 6.90 9.25
C MET A 104 7.65 5.91 10.39
N LYS A 105 7.17 4.68 10.22
CA LYS A 105 7.27 3.64 11.26
C LYS A 105 7.60 2.29 10.66
N GLU A 106 8.35 1.48 11.38
CA GLU A 106 8.46 0.07 11.04
C GLU A 106 7.11 -0.64 11.21
N GLY A 107 6.82 -1.54 10.29
CA GLY A 107 5.54 -2.19 10.12
C GLY A 107 5.27 -3.39 11.02
N GLU A 108 6.12 -3.66 12.02
CA GLU A 108 6.04 -4.88 12.85
C GLU A 108 4.71 -5.01 13.61
N SER A 109 4.07 -3.88 13.91
CA SER A 109 2.75 -3.83 14.55
C SER A 109 1.59 -4.11 13.58
N LEU A 110 1.84 -4.07 12.26
CA LEU A 110 0.82 -4.36 11.24
C LEU A 110 0.84 -5.85 10.90
N TYR A 111 -0.28 -6.53 11.20
CA TYR A 111 -0.43 -7.97 10.98
C TYR A 111 -0.01 -8.42 9.57
N VAL A 112 -0.40 -7.69 8.52
CA VAL A 112 -0.06 -8.07 7.14
C VAL A 112 1.45 -7.99 6.91
N LEU A 113 2.08 -6.86 7.23
CA LEU A 113 3.53 -6.67 7.06
C LEU A 113 4.34 -7.69 7.88
N LYS A 114 3.86 -8.06 9.07
CA LYS A 114 4.49 -9.08 9.92
C LYS A 114 4.45 -10.49 9.32
N ASN A 115 3.45 -10.81 8.49
CA ASN A 115 3.19 -12.20 8.07
C ASN A 115 3.35 -12.46 6.56
N ILE A 116 3.62 -11.44 5.76
CA ILE A 116 3.98 -11.60 4.34
C ILE A 116 5.47 -11.92 4.22
N ASN A 117 5.82 -12.76 3.24
CA ASN A 117 7.20 -13.17 2.97
C ASN A 117 7.93 -12.23 1.99
N THR A 118 7.37 -11.04 1.77
CA THR A 118 7.82 -10.09 0.75
C THR A 118 8.03 -8.71 1.35
N LEU A 119 8.68 -7.81 0.61
CA LEU A 119 8.77 -6.41 1.00
C LEU A 119 7.37 -5.78 0.95
N GLY A 120 7.02 -5.02 1.98
CA GLY A 120 5.72 -4.38 2.08
C GLY A 120 5.80 -2.91 2.46
N ILE A 121 4.93 -2.11 1.83
CA ILE A 121 4.74 -0.69 2.11
C ILE A 121 3.24 -0.44 2.31
N VAL A 122 2.90 0.26 3.38
CA VAL A 122 1.53 0.68 3.70
C VAL A 122 1.52 2.19 3.87
N LEU A 123 0.72 2.86 3.06
CA LEU A 123 0.44 4.28 3.18
C LEU A 123 -0.95 4.45 3.78
N LYS A 124 -1.03 5.23 4.86
CA LYS A 124 -2.31 5.65 5.43
C LYS A 124 -2.44 7.16 5.30
N PHE A 125 -3.51 7.59 4.66
CA PHE A 125 -3.83 9.00 4.44
C PHE A 125 -5.06 9.39 5.26
N PRO A 126 -5.08 10.57 5.89
CA PRO A 126 -6.32 11.16 6.38
C PRO A 126 -7.35 11.24 5.25
N LYS A 127 -8.58 10.77 5.48
CA LYS A 127 -9.61 10.76 4.44
C LYS A 127 -9.93 12.16 3.91
N LYS A 128 -9.75 13.20 4.73
CA LYS A 128 -9.92 14.62 4.35
C LYS A 128 -9.03 15.06 3.19
N ILE A 129 -7.87 14.42 2.96
CA ILE A 129 -6.96 14.74 1.85
C ILE A 129 -7.08 13.75 0.69
N MET A 130 -8.09 12.87 0.70
CA MET A 130 -8.25 11.83 -0.34
C MET A 130 -8.34 12.42 -1.75
N GLU A 131 -9.01 13.57 -1.90
CA GLU A 131 -9.14 14.25 -3.19
C GLU A 131 -7.84 14.94 -3.63
N GLU A 132 -6.91 15.19 -2.72
CA GLU A 132 -5.59 15.78 -3.00
C GLU A 132 -4.55 14.73 -3.42
N VAL A 133 -4.82 13.45 -3.15
CA VAL A 133 -3.95 12.35 -3.57
C VAL A 133 -4.24 12.04 -5.04
N ASP A 134 -3.51 12.72 -5.93
CA ASP A 134 -3.54 12.47 -7.36
C ASP A 134 -2.83 11.15 -7.75
N LEU A 135 -3.23 10.61 -8.90
CA LEU A 135 -2.65 9.38 -9.44
C LEU A 135 -1.16 9.52 -9.77
N ASP A 136 -0.70 10.72 -10.12
CA ASP A 136 0.69 10.98 -10.51
C ASP A 136 1.64 10.76 -9.33
N ILE A 137 1.25 11.18 -8.11
CA ILE A 137 1.98 10.88 -6.87
C ILE A 137 2.10 9.37 -6.68
N VAL A 138 1.00 8.63 -6.88
CA VAL A 138 1.04 7.18 -6.67
C VAL A 138 1.90 6.48 -7.73
N LYS A 139 1.83 6.92 -8.99
CA LYS A 139 2.72 6.45 -10.07
C LYS A 139 4.19 6.76 -9.77
N GLU A 140 4.50 7.94 -9.26
CA GLU A 140 5.86 8.31 -8.84
C GLU A 140 6.38 7.39 -7.72
N ILE A 141 5.53 7.12 -6.72
CA ILE A 141 5.83 6.17 -5.64
C ILE A 141 6.13 4.77 -6.21
N LEU A 142 5.30 4.26 -7.12
CA LEU A 142 5.50 2.94 -7.74
C LEU A 142 6.80 2.88 -8.55
N LYS A 143 7.16 3.95 -9.28
CA LYS A 143 8.44 4.04 -9.99
C LYS A 143 9.63 3.99 -9.04
N ILE A 144 9.59 4.73 -7.93
CA ILE A 144 10.64 4.72 -6.91
C ILE A 144 10.82 3.32 -6.34
N ILE A 145 9.71 2.65 -6.02
CA ILE A 145 9.75 1.30 -5.47
C ILE A 145 10.40 0.33 -6.47
N LYS A 146 10.08 0.46 -7.76
CA LYS A 146 10.66 -0.37 -8.82
C LYS A 146 12.17 -0.17 -8.94
N ILE A 147 12.62 1.09 -9.04
CA ILE A 147 14.05 1.44 -9.18
C ILE A 147 14.89 0.93 -8.01
N ILE A 148 14.36 1.00 -6.78
CA ILE A 148 15.10 0.53 -5.60
C ILE A 148 15.05 -1.01 -5.49
N ASN A 149 14.08 -1.66 -6.14
CA ASN A 149 13.93 -3.10 -6.09
C ASN A 149 14.74 -3.88 -7.13
N GLU A 150 15.00 -3.27 -8.28
CA GLU A 150 15.94 -3.73 -9.32
C GLU A 150 17.41 -3.53 -8.88
#